data_AF-A0A1X2G5L3-F1
#
_entry.id   AF-A0A1X2G5L3-F1
#
_cell.length_a   1.000
_cell.length_b   1.000
_cell.length_c   1.000
_cell.angle_alpha   90.00
_cell.angle_beta   90.00
_cell.angle_gamma   90.00
#
_symmetry.space_group_name_H-M   'P 1'
#
loop_
_entity.id
_entity.type
_entity.pdbx_description
1 polymer ?
#
loop_
_entity_poly.entity_id
_entity_poly.type
_entity_poly.pdbx_seq_one_letter_code
_entity_poly.pdbx_strand_id
1 'polypeptide(L)'
;MNIISKALADTTDDYLLAESEWDNGTRSDVVMEPKSLEQLRPIIIEVQSRVDDQFINRAIGYCLQPQQRYKVRPILLIICTGSIASLPSKVAEESKKLACSHNLPCCFWTAECFLISKTSLQTIETRPLNPLTALGIFLTHQSTSLTDSPHNTVTPIQHLYHLAESHYKTLLGKDEDLADEFIRLCDSHNHDFDVILDYL
;
A
#
# COMPACT_ATOMS: atom_id res chain seq x y z
N MET A 1 -10.50 3.53 -10.03
CA MET A 1 -10.85 3.98 -8.66
C MET A 1 -9.58 4.15 -7.86
N ASN A 2 -9.30 5.34 -7.33
CA ASN A 2 -8.13 5.57 -6.48
C ASN A 2 -8.44 5.15 -5.04
N ILE A 3 -7.95 3.97 -4.64
CA ILE A 3 -8.21 3.37 -3.32
C ILE A 3 -7.71 4.26 -2.18
N ILE A 4 -6.54 4.88 -2.37
CA ILE A 4 -5.83 5.61 -1.31
C ILE A 4 -6.50 6.97 -1.05
N SER A 5 -6.73 7.78 -2.08
CA SER A 5 -7.39 9.08 -1.88
C SER A 5 -8.81 8.93 -1.35
N LYS A 6 -9.52 7.86 -1.75
CA LYS A 6 -10.88 7.59 -1.24
C LYS A 6 -10.84 7.26 0.25
N ALA A 7 -9.87 6.48 0.70
CA ALA A 7 -9.78 6.12 2.11
C ALA A 7 -9.26 7.27 2.99
N LEU A 8 -8.30 8.07 2.51
CA LEU A 8 -7.64 9.10 3.32
C LEU A 8 -8.34 10.46 3.30
N ALA A 9 -9.00 10.79 2.19
CA ALA A 9 -9.56 12.11 1.91
C ALA A 9 -10.99 12.07 1.33
N ASP A 10 -11.62 10.90 1.27
CA ASP A 10 -12.98 10.68 0.76
C ASP A 10 -13.23 11.11 -0.70
N THR A 11 -12.18 11.22 -1.50
CA THR A 11 -12.24 11.64 -2.93
C THR A 11 -11.52 10.65 -3.84
N THR A 12 -11.98 10.51 -5.09
CA THR A 12 -11.37 9.61 -6.09
C THR A 12 -10.56 10.31 -7.16
N ASP A 13 -10.88 11.57 -7.47
CA ASP A 13 -10.40 12.23 -8.68
C ASP A 13 -9.74 13.59 -8.41
N ASP A 14 -9.63 14.01 -7.16
CA ASP A 14 -9.05 15.31 -6.78
C ASP A 14 -7.54 15.29 -6.52
N TYR A 15 -6.88 14.18 -6.82
CA TYR A 15 -5.43 14.03 -6.69
C TYR A 15 -4.77 13.69 -8.02
N LEU A 16 -3.55 14.18 -8.20
CA LEU A 16 -2.65 13.86 -9.29
C LEU A 16 -1.41 13.18 -8.72
N LEU A 17 -0.81 12.27 -9.49
CA LEU A 17 0.53 11.76 -9.17
C LEU A 17 1.55 12.87 -9.43
N ALA A 18 2.39 13.13 -8.44
CA ALA A 18 3.43 14.14 -8.49
C ALA A 18 4.82 13.51 -8.55
N GLU A 19 5.84 14.35 -8.75
CA GLU A 19 7.23 13.91 -8.65
C GLU A 19 7.54 13.52 -7.21
N SER A 20 8.10 12.31 -7.03
CA SER A 20 8.49 11.83 -5.70
C SER A 20 9.92 12.21 -5.31
N GLU A 21 10.70 12.81 -6.22
CA GLU A 21 12.04 13.30 -5.94
C GLU A 21 11.97 14.71 -5.37
N TRP A 22 12.73 14.94 -4.30
CA TRP A 22 12.73 16.19 -3.54
C TRP A 22 14.01 16.98 -3.79
N ASP A 23 13.97 18.30 -3.57
CA ASP A 23 15.09 19.22 -3.84
C ASP A 23 16.38 18.87 -3.07
N ASN A 24 16.28 18.10 -1.98
CA ASN A 24 17.41 17.61 -1.20
C ASN A 24 18.03 16.30 -1.76
N GLY A 25 17.60 15.85 -2.94
CA GLY A 25 18.05 14.61 -3.60
C GLY A 25 17.48 13.33 -2.98
N THR A 26 16.54 13.45 -2.04
CA THR A 26 15.84 12.28 -1.49
C THR A 26 14.56 11.98 -2.28
N ARG A 27 14.03 10.77 -2.12
CA ARG A 27 12.87 10.32 -2.90
C ARG A 27 11.89 9.51 -2.07
N SER A 28 10.62 9.89 -2.16
CA SER A 28 9.49 9.10 -1.67
C SER A 28 9.08 8.02 -2.67
N ASP A 29 8.34 7.00 -2.23
CA ASP A 29 7.84 5.99 -3.16
C ASP A 29 6.74 6.59 -4.06
N VAL A 30 5.68 7.14 -3.45
CA VAL A 30 4.59 7.80 -4.18
C VAL A 30 4.16 9.10 -3.50
N VAL A 31 3.99 10.15 -4.30
CA VAL A 31 3.43 11.43 -3.87
C VAL A 31 2.17 11.72 -4.66
N MET A 32 1.09 12.04 -3.94
CA MET A 32 -0.16 12.50 -4.54
C MET A 32 -0.41 13.95 -4.14
N GLU A 33 -0.54 14.82 -5.12
CA GLU A 33 -0.83 16.24 -4.93
C GLU A 33 -2.29 16.53 -5.20
N PRO A 34 -2.97 17.27 -4.32
CA PRO A 34 -4.34 17.64 -4.56
C PRO A 34 -4.42 18.70 -5.67
N LYS A 35 -5.47 18.64 -6.48
CA LYS A 35 -5.79 19.67 -7.48
C LYS A 35 -6.08 21.03 -6.82
N SER A 36 -6.54 21.02 -5.57
CA SER A 36 -6.73 22.21 -4.74
C SER A 36 -6.20 22.00 -3.32
N LEU A 37 -5.21 22.82 -2.93
CA LEU A 37 -4.59 22.81 -1.61
C LEU A 37 -5.44 23.50 -0.52
N GLU A 38 -6.55 24.15 -0.89
CA GLU A 38 -7.41 24.85 0.05
C GLU A 38 -8.21 23.90 0.95
N GLN A 39 -8.54 22.71 0.41
CA GLN A 39 -9.42 21.73 1.06
C GLN A 39 -8.72 20.41 1.36
N LEU A 40 -7.66 20.11 0.61
CA LEU A 40 -6.99 18.81 0.62
C LEU A 40 -5.51 18.96 0.93
N ARG A 41 -4.90 17.88 1.41
CA ARG A 41 -3.51 17.82 1.81
C ARG A 41 -2.75 16.87 0.89
N PRO A 42 -1.49 17.14 0.53
CA PRO A 42 -0.66 16.17 -0.17
C PRO A 42 -0.60 14.85 0.59
N ILE A 43 -0.58 13.73 -0.11
CA ILE A 43 -0.46 12.39 0.46
C ILE A 43 0.90 11.83 0.05
N ILE A 44 1.70 11.40 1.03
CA ILE A 44 2.93 10.65 0.82
C ILE A 44 2.65 9.21 1.19
N ILE A 45 3.05 8.27 0.31
CA ILE A 45 2.89 6.84 0.53
C ILE A 45 4.27 6.21 0.48
N GLU A 46 4.57 5.40 1.50
CA GLU A 46 5.83 4.66 1.63
C GLU A 46 5.52 3.18 1.83
N VAL A 47 6.11 2.32 1.00
CA VAL A 47 5.99 0.86 1.11
C VAL A 47 7.35 0.30 1.52
N GLN A 48 7.45 -0.16 2.76
CA GLN A 48 8.75 -0.52 3.35
C GLN A 48 8.74 -1.93 3.93
N SER A 49 9.81 -2.68 3.67
CA SER A 49 10.00 -4.01 4.27
C SER A 49 10.36 -3.94 5.75
N ARG A 50 10.97 -2.84 6.19
CA ARG A 50 11.34 -2.59 7.57
C ARG A 50 11.01 -1.16 7.96
N VAL A 51 10.25 -0.99 9.03
CA VAL A 51 9.95 0.31 9.63
C VAL A 51 10.68 0.40 10.96
N ASP A 52 11.70 1.26 11.01
CA ASP A 52 12.52 1.54 12.19
C ASP A 52 12.78 3.04 12.34
N ASP A 53 13.51 3.44 13.39
CA ASP A 53 13.77 4.84 13.70
C ASP A 53 14.50 5.56 12.56
N GLN A 54 15.37 4.86 11.82
CA GLN A 54 16.07 5.43 10.67
C GLN A 54 15.08 5.75 9.54
N PHE A 55 14.15 4.83 9.26
CA PHE A 55 13.08 5.09 8.32
C PHE A 55 12.17 6.24 8.78
N ILE A 56 11.74 6.25 10.04
CA ILE A 56 10.86 7.32 10.57
C ILE A 56 11.53 8.68 10.45
N ASN A 57 12.82 8.80 10.77
CA ASN A 57 13.58 10.05 10.59
C ASN A 57 13.61 10.50 9.12
N ARG A 58 13.75 9.56 8.19
CA ARG A 58 13.69 9.84 6.75
C ARG A 58 12.30 10.29 6.32
N ALA A 59 11.25 9.60 6.78
CA ALA A 59 9.86 9.94 6.49
C ALA A 59 9.46 11.32 7.02
N ILE A 60 9.95 11.71 8.20
CA ILE A 60 9.83 13.08 8.72
C ILE A 60 10.43 14.07 7.71
N GLY A 61 11.63 13.78 7.19
CA GLY A 61 12.29 14.59 6.16
C GLY A 61 11.43 14.76 4.90
N TYR A 62 10.74 13.70 4.46
CA TYR A 62 9.80 13.77 3.33
C TYR A 62 8.60 14.65 3.64
N CYS A 63 7.99 14.52 4.82
CA CYS A 63 6.81 15.32 5.18
C CYS A 63 7.11 16.82 5.32
N LEU A 64 8.37 17.19 5.58
CA LEU A 64 8.80 18.59 5.57
C LEU A 64 8.85 19.18 4.15
N GLN A 65 8.97 18.37 3.09
CA GLN A 65 9.07 18.88 1.72
C GLN A 65 7.76 19.54 1.24
N PRO A 66 6.56 18.90 1.36
CA PRO A 66 5.30 19.58 1.07
C PRO A 66 5.05 20.78 1.97
N GLN A 67 5.50 20.75 3.23
CA GLN A 67 5.38 21.90 4.12
C GLN A 67 6.23 23.08 3.64
N GLN A 68 7.42 22.84 3.10
CA GLN A 68 8.25 23.90 2.53
C GLN A 68 7.66 24.43 1.22
N ARG A 69 7.21 23.53 0.33
CA ARG A 69 6.72 23.85 -1.02
C ARG A 69 5.32 24.48 -1.02
N TYR A 70 4.39 23.89 -0.26
CA TYR A 70 2.96 24.23 -0.28
C TYR A 70 2.46 24.90 0.99
N LYS A 71 3.29 25.00 2.04
CA LYS A 71 2.90 25.49 3.38
C LYS A 71 1.81 24.66 4.05
N VAL A 72 1.63 23.41 3.60
CA VAL A 72 0.64 22.46 4.12
C VAL A 72 1.36 21.19 4.57
N ARG A 73 1.01 20.69 5.76
CA ARG A 73 1.47 19.38 6.24
C ARG A 73 0.73 18.26 5.51
N PRO A 74 1.44 17.24 4.98
CA PRO A 74 0.83 16.15 4.24
C PRO A 74 0.10 15.15 5.14
N ILE A 75 -0.52 14.15 4.54
CA ILE A 75 -0.90 12.88 5.18
C ILE A 75 0.16 11.84 4.80
N LEU A 76 0.69 11.11 5.76
CA LEU A 76 1.65 10.03 5.52
C LEU A 76 0.97 8.66 5.69
N LEU A 77 1.06 7.81 4.69
CA LEU A 77 0.65 6.41 4.74
C LEU A 77 1.87 5.51 4.58
N ILE A 78 2.13 4.69 5.60
CA ILE A 78 3.22 3.71 5.61
C ILE A 78 2.59 2.32 5.51
N ILE A 79 3.03 1.53 4.54
CA ILE A 79 2.67 0.11 4.40
C ILE A 79 3.90 -0.73 4.71
N CYS A 80 3.93 -1.31 5.91
CA CYS A 80 5.02 -2.17 6.38
C CYS A 80 4.79 -3.61 5.94
N THR A 81 5.55 -4.08 4.95
CA THR A 81 5.38 -5.43 4.37
C THR A 81 6.14 -6.52 5.14
N GLY A 82 7.13 -6.14 5.96
CA GLY A 82 7.94 -7.06 6.75
C GLY A 82 7.86 -6.75 8.25
N SER A 83 8.92 -6.20 8.82
CA SER A 83 9.10 -6.06 10.27
C SER A 83 9.04 -4.61 10.75
N ILE A 84 8.41 -4.41 11.91
CA ILE A 84 8.49 -3.16 12.66
C ILE A 84 9.55 -3.34 13.75
N ALA A 85 10.59 -2.52 13.73
CA ALA A 85 11.61 -2.47 14.77
C ALA A 85 11.56 -1.12 15.48
N SER A 86 11.90 -1.09 16.76
CA SER A 86 12.09 0.11 17.59
C SER A 86 10.92 1.10 17.74
N LEU A 87 9.83 0.99 16.98
CA LEU A 87 8.59 1.73 17.23
C LEU A 87 8.02 1.28 18.58
N PRO A 88 7.93 2.17 19.59
CA PRO A 88 7.38 1.76 20.87
C PRO A 88 5.93 1.31 20.66
N SER A 89 5.57 0.12 21.12
CA SER A 89 4.19 -0.39 21.08
C SER A 89 3.16 0.54 21.73
N LYS A 90 3.62 1.50 22.54
CA LYS A 90 2.81 2.55 23.18
C LYS A 90 2.50 3.74 22.26
N VAL A 91 3.11 3.81 21.10
CA VAL A 91 3.11 5.00 20.23
C VAL A 91 2.14 4.83 19.07
N ALA A 92 1.83 3.59 18.71
CA ALA A 92 0.90 3.23 17.67
C ALA A 92 -0.46 2.89 18.29
N GLU A 93 -1.45 3.77 18.13
CA GLU A 93 -2.84 3.52 18.58
C GLU A 93 -3.69 3.05 17.40
N GLU A 94 -4.69 2.20 17.65
CA GLU A 94 -5.66 1.83 16.61
C GLU A 94 -6.33 3.07 16.00
N SER A 95 -6.35 3.12 14.66
CA SER A 95 -6.95 4.25 13.98
C SER A 95 -8.47 4.11 13.90
N LYS A 96 -9.17 5.11 14.44
CA LYS A 96 -10.63 5.24 14.27
C LYS A 96 -11.04 5.63 12.85
N LYS A 97 -10.13 6.25 12.09
CA LYS A 97 -10.39 6.68 10.71
C LYS A 97 -10.17 5.53 9.72
N LEU A 98 -9.11 4.75 9.94
CA LEU A 98 -8.72 3.64 9.08
C LEU A 98 -8.57 2.36 9.90
N ALA A 99 -9.62 1.54 9.93
CA ALA A 99 -9.68 0.30 10.73
C ALA A 99 -8.53 -0.70 10.46
N CYS A 100 -7.79 -0.56 9.36
CA CYS A 100 -6.66 -1.42 9.00
C CYS A 100 -5.28 -0.89 9.39
N SER A 101 -5.22 0.18 10.17
CA SER A 101 -3.97 0.88 10.47
C SER A 101 -3.87 1.31 11.93
N HIS A 102 -2.63 1.54 12.35
CA HIS A 102 -2.34 2.31 13.55
C HIS A 102 -2.00 3.77 13.21
N ASN A 103 -2.32 4.70 14.11
CA ASN A 103 -1.88 6.08 14.06
C ASN A 103 -0.49 6.20 14.70
N LEU A 104 0.45 6.86 14.02
CA LEU A 104 1.72 7.26 14.61
C LEU A 104 1.68 8.75 15.02
N PRO A 105 2.46 9.20 16.02
CA PRO A 105 2.47 10.59 16.45
C PRO A 105 3.02 11.51 15.37
N CYS A 106 2.25 12.54 15.05
CA CYS A 106 2.53 13.43 13.92
C CYS A 106 3.35 14.68 14.28
N CYS A 107 3.89 14.75 15.52
CA CYS A 107 4.50 15.91 16.19
C CYS A 107 5.05 17.02 15.27
N PHE A 108 4.17 17.91 14.80
CA PHE A 108 4.46 19.07 13.92
C PHE A 108 5.00 18.78 12.51
N TRP A 109 5.27 17.53 12.14
CA TRP A 109 5.88 17.18 10.85
C TRP A 109 4.88 16.67 9.81
N THR A 110 3.72 16.15 10.24
CA THR A 110 2.63 15.73 9.34
C THR A 110 1.26 16.11 9.91
N ALA A 111 0.20 16.04 9.10
CA ALA A 111 -1.17 16.21 9.58
C ALA A 111 -1.70 14.90 10.18
N GLU A 112 -1.45 13.79 9.50
CA GLU A 112 -1.85 12.44 9.91
C GLU A 112 -0.75 11.45 9.48
N CYS A 113 -0.56 10.37 10.26
CA CYS A 113 0.39 9.32 9.94
C CYS A 113 -0.24 7.95 10.22
N PHE A 114 -0.43 7.16 9.18
CA PHE A 114 -1.02 5.82 9.26
C PHE A 114 0.02 4.76 8.99
N LEU A 115 0.01 3.69 9.78
CA LEU A 115 0.84 2.51 9.61
C LEU A 115 -0.03 1.29 9.40
N ILE A 116 -0.03 0.75 8.18
CA ILE A 116 -0.59 -0.56 7.85
C ILE A 116 0.52 -1.60 7.97
N SER A 117 0.26 -2.68 8.69
CA SER A 117 1.22 -3.77 8.93
C SER A 117 0.49 -5.10 9.09
N LYS A 118 1.21 -6.21 9.07
CA LYS A 118 0.62 -7.52 9.40
C LYS A 118 -0.15 -7.48 10.73
N THR A 119 0.42 -6.84 11.75
CA THR A 119 -0.20 -6.72 13.09
C THR A 119 -1.49 -5.91 13.07
N SER A 120 -1.54 -4.79 12.35
CA SER A 120 -2.77 -3.97 12.27
C SER A 120 -3.89 -4.63 11.46
N LEU A 121 -3.57 -5.64 10.65
CA LEU A 121 -4.51 -6.38 9.82
C LEU A 121 -5.03 -7.67 10.48
N GLN A 122 -4.36 -8.16 11.53
CA GLN A 122 -4.71 -9.42 12.21
C GLN A 122 -6.11 -9.42 12.83
N THR A 123 -6.60 -8.26 13.28
CA THR A 123 -7.89 -8.11 13.97
C THR A 123 -9.06 -7.87 13.01
N ILE A 124 -8.81 -7.79 11.70
CA ILE A 124 -9.86 -7.53 10.72
C ILE A 124 -10.59 -8.82 10.38
N GLU A 125 -11.73 -9.00 11.04
CA GLU A 125 -12.63 -10.13 10.81
C GLU A 125 -13.76 -9.80 9.81
N THR A 126 -14.00 -8.52 9.53
CA THR A 126 -15.20 -8.07 8.82
C THR A 126 -15.13 -8.33 7.32
N ARG A 127 -16.10 -9.12 6.83
CA ARG A 127 -16.41 -9.29 5.41
C ARG A 127 -17.66 -8.44 5.07
N PRO A 128 -17.68 -7.70 3.95
CA PRO A 128 -16.64 -7.60 2.92
C PRO A 128 -15.46 -6.68 3.33
N LEU A 129 -14.24 -7.02 2.87
CA LEU A 129 -13.07 -6.17 3.07
C LEU A 129 -13.23 -4.86 2.29
N ASN A 130 -12.95 -3.73 2.93
CA ASN A 130 -12.85 -2.48 2.20
C ASN A 130 -11.60 -2.48 1.29
N PRO A 131 -11.58 -1.70 0.19
CA PRO A 131 -10.48 -1.74 -0.78
C PRO A 131 -9.10 -1.40 -0.22
N LEU A 132 -8.99 -0.50 0.77
CA LEU A 132 -7.70 -0.16 1.39
C LEU A 132 -7.18 -1.33 2.25
N THR A 133 -8.05 -1.99 3.00
CA THR A 133 -7.71 -3.19 3.75
C THR A 133 -7.24 -4.31 2.82
N ALA A 134 -7.93 -4.52 1.69
CA ALA A 134 -7.52 -5.52 0.70
C ALA A 134 -6.13 -5.20 0.12
N LEU A 135 -5.85 -3.92 -0.19
CA LEU A 135 -4.53 -3.47 -0.61
C LEU A 135 -3.46 -3.72 0.45
N GLY A 136 -3.77 -3.41 1.71
CA GLY A 136 -2.89 -3.69 2.85
C GLY A 136 -2.59 -5.18 2.99
N ILE A 137 -3.60 -6.03 2.93
CA ILE A 137 -3.44 -7.50 2.98
C ILE A 137 -2.57 -7.97 1.83
N PHE A 138 -2.87 -7.55 0.60
CA PHE A 138 -2.12 -7.92 -0.60
C PHE A 138 -0.62 -7.59 -0.48
N LEU A 139 -0.29 -6.35 -0.10
CA LEU A 139 1.10 -5.89 0.02
C LEU A 139 1.83 -6.51 1.22
N THR A 140 1.13 -6.75 2.33
CA THR A 140 1.76 -7.28 3.55
C THR A 140 1.92 -8.79 3.55
N HIS A 141 0.98 -9.55 2.98
CA HIS A 141 1.08 -11.00 2.93
C HIS A 141 2.15 -11.47 1.96
N GLN A 142 2.41 -10.69 0.90
CA GLN A 142 3.37 -11.05 -0.15
C GLN A 142 3.12 -12.46 -0.72
N SER A 143 1.88 -12.94 -0.65
CA SER A 143 1.49 -14.21 -1.25
C SER A 143 1.74 -14.13 -2.75
N THR A 144 2.43 -15.12 -3.30
CA THR A 144 2.76 -15.20 -4.73
C THR A 144 1.55 -15.61 -5.57
N SER A 145 0.47 -16.08 -4.93
CA SER A 145 -0.74 -16.56 -5.58
C SER A 145 -1.98 -16.22 -4.75
N LEU A 146 -3.12 -16.11 -5.45
CA LEU A 146 -4.46 -16.07 -4.88
C LEU A 146 -4.73 -17.23 -3.93
N THR A 147 -4.14 -18.40 -4.19
CA THR A 147 -4.33 -19.66 -3.45
C THR A 147 -3.66 -19.66 -2.08
N ASP A 148 -2.54 -18.94 -1.96
CA ASP A 148 -1.74 -18.84 -0.74
C ASP A 148 -2.22 -17.72 0.18
N SER A 149 -3.24 -16.97 -0.25
CA SER A 149 -3.88 -15.96 0.57
C SER A 149 -5.02 -16.60 1.37
N PRO A 150 -5.09 -16.39 2.70
CA PRO A 150 -6.25 -16.80 3.50
C PRO A 150 -7.56 -16.09 3.07
N HIS A 151 -7.49 -15.18 2.10
CA HIS A 151 -8.59 -14.37 1.57
C HIS A 151 -8.84 -14.58 0.06
N ASN A 152 -8.48 -15.74 -0.48
CA ASN A 152 -8.56 -16.16 -1.89
C ASN A 152 -9.90 -15.92 -2.63
N THR A 153 -10.99 -15.67 -1.89
CA THR A 153 -12.36 -15.48 -2.40
C THR A 153 -12.85 -14.03 -2.33
N VAL A 154 -12.01 -13.07 -1.92
CA VAL A 154 -12.44 -11.68 -1.69
C VAL A 154 -12.21 -10.83 -2.94
N THR A 155 -13.31 -10.32 -3.52
CA THR A 155 -13.36 -9.61 -4.82
C THR A 155 -12.33 -8.47 -4.98
N PRO A 156 -12.07 -7.61 -3.97
CA PRO A 156 -11.00 -6.61 -4.08
C PRO A 156 -9.58 -7.20 -4.19
N ILE A 157 -9.27 -8.32 -3.53
CA ILE A 157 -7.95 -8.96 -3.61
C ILE A 157 -7.76 -9.58 -5.00
N GLN A 158 -8.79 -10.27 -5.51
CA GLN A 158 -8.80 -10.77 -6.90
C GLN A 158 -8.53 -9.64 -7.89
N HIS A 159 -9.20 -8.50 -7.75
CA HIS A 159 -8.98 -7.35 -8.63
C HIS A 159 -7.53 -6.83 -8.58
N LEU A 160 -6.90 -6.83 -7.40
CA LEU A 160 -5.49 -6.43 -7.25
C LEU A 160 -4.53 -7.39 -7.95
N TYR A 161 -4.75 -8.71 -7.86
CA TYR A 161 -3.97 -9.69 -8.61
C TYR A 161 -4.12 -9.52 -10.12
N HIS A 162 -5.35 -9.32 -10.62
CA HIS A 162 -5.58 -9.08 -12.05
C HIS A 162 -4.91 -7.78 -12.53
N LEU A 163 -4.92 -6.73 -11.71
CA LEU A 163 -4.21 -5.47 -11.99
C LEU A 163 -2.69 -5.68 -12.06
N ALA A 164 -2.12 -6.40 -11.09
CA ALA A 164 -0.71 -6.74 -11.07
C ALA A 164 -0.33 -7.56 -12.31
N GLU A 165 -1.09 -8.62 -12.62
CA GLU A 165 -0.89 -9.47 -13.79
C GLU A 165 -0.96 -8.67 -15.09
N SER A 166 -1.98 -7.82 -15.25
CA SER A 166 -2.14 -6.98 -16.45
C SER A 166 -0.96 -6.00 -16.62
N HIS A 167 -0.48 -5.43 -15.51
CA HIS A 167 0.67 -4.54 -15.53
C HIS A 167 1.95 -5.29 -15.90
N TYR A 168 2.18 -6.47 -15.31
CA TYR A 168 3.32 -7.32 -15.65
C TYR A 168 3.27 -7.79 -17.09
N LYS A 169 2.12 -8.23 -17.62
CA LYS A 169 1.95 -8.55 -19.05
C LYS A 169 2.29 -7.37 -19.96
N THR A 170 1.97 -6.16 -19.54
CA THR A 170 2.33 -4.94 -20.30
C THR A 170 3.85 -4.66 -20.26
N LEU A 171 4.51 -4.94 -19.13
CA LEU A 171 5.97 -4.81 -18.99
C LEU A 171 6.72 -5.90 -19.77
N LEU A 172 6.23 -7.14 -19.69
CA LEU A 172 6.80 -8.34 -20.29
C LEU A 172 6.42 -8.51 -21.77
N GLY A 173 5.39 -7.83 -22.27
CA GLY A 173 5.14 -7.69 -23.71
C GLY A 173 6.27 -6.95 -24.46
N LYS A 174 7.34 -6.54 -23.76
CA LYS A 174 8.61 -6.06 -24.33
C LYS A 174 9.73 -7.10 -24.34
N ASP A 175 9.52 -8.26 -23.70
CA ASP A 175 10.48 -9.36 -23.58
C ASP A 175 9.69 -10.70 -23.56
N GLU A 176 9.36 -11.21 -24.75
CA GLU A 176 8.42 -12.32 -24.96
C GLU A 176 8.79 -13.61 -24.20
N ASP A 177 10.09 -13.86 -23.97
CA ASP A 177 10.57 -15.09 -23.33
C ASP A 177 10.28 -15.16 -21.82
N LEU A 178 10.35 -14.02 -21.10
CA LEU A 178 10.06 -13.96 -19.66
C LEU A 178 8.54 -13.96 -19.39
N ALA A 179 7.75 -13.39 -20.30
CA ALA A 179 6.29 -13.43 -20.24
C ALA A 179 5.80 -14.89 -20.31
N ASP A 180 6.35 -15.64 -21.26
CA ASP A 180 6.00 -17.04 -21.51
C ASP A 180 6.43 -17.97 -20.38
N GLU A 181 7.61 -17.75 -19.77
CA GLU A 181 8.06 -18.56 -18.63
C GLU A 181 7.19 -18.32 -17.39
N PHE A 182 6.79 -17.07 -17.14
CA PHE A 182 5.91 -16.74 -16.01
C PHE A 182 4.47 -17.23 -16.23
N ILE A 183 3.93 -17.10 -17.44
CA ILE A 183 2.62 -17.66 -17.79
C ILE A 183 2.64 -19.18 -17.64
N ARG A 184 3.70 -19.87 -18.07
CA ARG A 184 3.88 -21.32 -17.85
C ARG A 184 3.97 -21.67 -16.37
N LEU A 185 4.60 -20.83 -15.55
CA LEU A 185 4.64 -21.01 -14.09
C LEU A 185 3.22 -20.92 -13.49
N CYS A 186 2.43 -19.93 -13.92
CA CYS A 186 1.04 -19.77 -13.52
C CYS A 186 0.13 -20.91 -14.03
N ASP A 187 0.33 -21.37 -15.27
CA ASP A 187 -0.51 -22.39 -15.92
C ASP A 187 -0.18 -23.81 -15.46
N SER A 188 1.10 -24.15 -15.24
CA SER A 188 1.46 -25.47 -14.70
C SER A 188 0.87 -25.69 -13.31
N HIS A 189 0.73 -24.61 -12.53
CA HIS A 189 0.11 -24.66 -11.21
C HIS A 189 -1.41 -24.66 -11.26
N ASN A 190 -2.04 -24.30 -12.39
CA ASN A 190 -3.46 -24.53 -12.64
C ASN A 190 -3.76 -25.98 -13.07
N HIS A 191 -2.85 -26.67 -13.76
CA HIS A 191 -3.07 -28.07 -14.17
C HIS A 191 -3.11 -29.04 -12.98
N ASP A 192 -2.38 -28.75 -11.91
CA ASP A 192 -2.45 -29.50 -10.66
C ASP A 192 -3.82 -29.34 -9.94
N PHE A 193 -4.65 -28.35 -10.31
CA PHE A 193 -6.01 -28.18 -9.76
C PHE A 193 -7.02 -29.18 -10.31
N ASP A 194 -6.98 -29.49 -11.60
CA ASP A 194 -7.96 -30.40 -12.21
C ASP A 194 -7.74 -31.84 -11.70
N VAL A 195 -6.48 -32.21 -11.47
CA VAL A 195 -6.13 -33.54 -10.94
C VAL A 195 -6.62 -33.71 -9.49
N ILE A 196 -6.60 -32.67 -8.66
CA ILE A 196 -7.03 -32.77 -7.25
C ILE A 196 -8.56 -32.82 -7.12
N LEU A 197 -9.30 -32.17 -8.02
CA LEU A 197 -10.77 -32.23 -8.05
C LEU A 197 -11.32 -33.57 -8.54
N ASP A 198 -10.57 -34.32 -9.35
CA ASP A 198 -10.95 -35.68 -9.79
C ASP A 198 -10.77 -36.76 -8.70
N TYR A 199 -10.15 -36.42 -7.56
CA TYR A 199 -9.96 -37.32 -6.42
C TYR A 199 -10.79 -36.95 -5.16
N LEU A 200 -11.73 -36.01 -5.27
CA LEU A 200 -12.74 -35.67 -4.24
C LEU A 200 -14.16 -36.04 -4.69
#